data_AF-G3TWC5-F1
#
_entry.id   AF-G3TWC5-F1
#
_cell.length_a   1.000
_cell.length_b   1.000
_cell.length_c   1.000
_cell.angle_alpha   90.00
_cell.angle_beta   90.00
_cell.angle_gamma   90.00
#
_symmetry.space_group_name_H-M   'P 1'
#
loop_
_entity.id
_entity.type
_entity.pdbx_description
1 polymer ?
#
loop_
_entity_poly.entity_id
_entity_poly.type
_entity_poly.pdbx_seq_one_letter_code
_entity_poly.pdbx_strand_id
1 'polypeptide(L)'
;SSVLELFPKLLRLDNHEVPSPIVFDNEASKMLPVCKGSIFESETLKNVILLFLLHYYCIYDYGDWQGLLDGYHNEACFLLVIPFHSEDLFPNSLDKYSKGSRNMRKLEDPILRVQLLKHTKLKVIEFLSMLPRTQHDISFLVVDMCVHTEKMLCFSVSRVFKEVEGISLAHVRAFIWIFIATPSSNFSLCILNDQLCVRDSGPIKTQGAFSIPVPTSSSFLPTLSQKQKEMVPAFTAQSGMNLEWPQNCLDSNNWDYTRASQIFT
;
A
#
# COMPACT_ATOMS: atom_id res chain seq x y z
N SER A 1 -41.63 15.47 -39.96
CA SER A 1 -41.30 14.39 -39.03
C SER A 1 -42.57 13.66 -38.64
N SER A 2 -42.55 12.33 -38.66
CA SER A 2 -43.71 11.52 -38.25
C SER A 2 -43.76 11.39 -36.72
N VAL A 3 -44.95 11.15 -36.15
CA VAL A 3 -45.12 10.98 -34.70
C VAL A 3 -44.25 9.83 -34.15
N LEU A 4 -43.97 8.81 -34.96
CA LEU A 4 -43.12 7.67 -34.59
C LEU A 4 -41.63 8.00 -34.54
N GLU A 5 -41.16 9.01 -35.29
CA GLU A 5 -39.78 9.52 -35.16
C GLU A 5 -39.58 10.26 -33.83
N LEU A 6 -40.62 10.92 -33.33
CA LEU A 6 -40.58 11.66 -32.07
C LEU A 6 -40.80 10.74 -30.86
N PHE A 7 -41.63 9.71 -31.03
CA PHE A 7 -42.02 8.77 -29.99
C PHE A 7 -41.76 7.32 -30.43
N PRO A 8 -40.48 6.90 -30.52
CA PRO A 8 -40.09 5.57 -31.00
C PRO A 8 -40.41 4.43 -30.02
N LYS A 9 -41.19 4.68 -28.96
CA LYS A 9 -41.71 3.67 -28.02
C LYS A 9 -43.24 3.69 -27.96
N LEU A 10 -43.90 4.41 -28.87
CA LEU A 10 -45.34 4.56 -28.91
C LEU A 10 -45.99 3.25 -29.33
N LEU A 11 -46.84 2.69 -28.47
CA LEU A 11 -47.57 1.44 -28.73
C LEU A 11 -48.97 1.68 -29.28
N ARG A 12 -49.53 2.89 -29.09
CA ARG A 12 -50.90 3.22 -29.44
C ARG A 12 -51.03 4.69 -29.85
N LEU A 13 -51.68 4.96 -30.96
CA LEU A 13 -52.00 6.30 -31.46
C LEU A 13 -53.47 6.33 -31.83
N ASP A 14 -54.23 7.31 -31.32
CA ASP A 14 -55.67 7.48 -31.60
C ASP A 14 -56.49 6.20 -31.36
N ASN A 15 -56.18 5.47 -30.28
CA ASN A 15 -56.75 4.17 -29.91
C ASN A 15 -56.42 2.99 -30.84
N HIS A 16 -55.67 3.21 -31.92
CA HIS A 16 -55.16 2.16 -32.80
C HIS A 16 -53.77 1.68 -32.36
N GLU A 17 -53.55 0.37 -32.40
CA GLU A 17 -52.23 -0.22 -32.18
C GLU A 17 -51.28 0.14 -33.33
N VAL A 18 -50.07 0.53 -32.97
CA VAL A 18 -49.02 0.91 -33.93
C VAL A 18 -47.95 -0.18 -33.94
N PRO A 19 -47.34 -0.52 -35.09
CA PRO A 19 -46.33 -1.56 -35.15
C PRO A 19 -45.19 -1.30 -34.17
N SER A 20 -44.88 -2.30 -33.34
CA SER A 20 -43.76 -2.21 -32.41
C SER A 20 -42.46 -1.90 -33.17
N PRO A 21 -41.71 -0.87 -32.76
CA PRO A 21 -40.44 -0.56 -33.39
C PRO A 21 -39.47 -1.72 -33.23
N ILE A 22 -38.69 -2.01 -34.28
CA ILE A 22 -37.63 -3.02 -34.25
C ILE A 22 -36.50 -2.46 -33.37
N VAL A 23 -36.55 -2.75 -32.08
CA VAL A 23 -35.47 -2.42 -31.14
C VAL A 23 -34.46 -3.56 -31.19
N PHE A 24 -33.31 -3.31 -31.82
CA PHE A 24 -32.14 -4.16 -31.60
C PHE A 24 -31.61 -3.85 -30.21
N ASP A 25 -31.95 -4.70 -29.25
CA ASP A 25 -31.43 -4.59 -27.89
C ASP A 25 -29.97 -5.03 -27.90
N ASN A 26 -29.07 -4.06 -28.01
CA ASN A 26 -27.66 -4.29 -27.79
C ASN A 26 -27.47 -4.26 -26.27
N GLU A 27 -27.81 -5.37 -25.59
CA GLU A 27 -27.69 -5.54 -24.13
C GLU A 27 -26.21 -5.53 -23.71
N ALA A 28 -25.58 -4.36 -23.77
CA ALA A 28 -24.31 -4.14 -23.12
C ALA A 28 -24.56 -4.17 -21.60
N SER A 29 -23.97 -5.16 -20.91
CA SER A 29 -23.99 -5.23 -19.45
C SER A 29 -23.55 -3.90 -18.85
N LYS A 30 -24.45 -3.23 -18.11
CA LYS A 30 -24.18 -1.96 -17.42
C LYS A 30 -23.56 -2.14 -16.04
N MET A 31 -23.31 -3.39 -15.62
CA MET A 31 -22.80 -3.68 -14.28
C MET A 31 -21.28 -3.61 -14.27
N LEU A 32 -20.73 -2.76 -13.40
CA LEU A 32 -19.31 -2.77 -13.09
C LEU A 32 -18.96 -4.05 -12.30
N PRO A 33 -17.74 -4.59 -12.44
CA PRO A 33 -17.25 -5.66 -11.58
C PRO A 33 -17.27 -5.23 -10.10
N VAL A 34 -17.49 -6.19 -9.21
CA VAL A 34 -17.47 -5.95 -7.77
C VAL A 34 -16.04 -5.64 -7.32
N CYS A 35 -15.84 -4.52 -6.62
CA CYS A 35 -14.56 -4.18 -6.01
C CYS A 35 -14.16 -5.23 -4.97
N LYS A 36 -12.94 -5.74 -5.07
CA LYS A 36 -12.34 -6.68 -4.11
C LYS A 36 -11.30 -5.94 -3.24
N GLY A 37 -10.87 -6.60 -2.16
CA GLY A 37 -9.70 -6.18 -1.38
C GLY A 37 -8.40 -6.54 -2.12
N SER A 38 -7.35 -6.88 -1.36
CA SER A 38 -6.05 -7.26 -1.92
C SER A 38 -6.13 -8.47 -2.86
N ILE A 39 -5.31 -8.46 -3.91
CA ILE A 39 -5.23 -9.50 -4.93
C ILE A 39 -3.79 -10.01 -5.01
N PHE A 40 -3.62 -11.33 -4.88
CA PHE A 40 -2.35 -12.04 -4.99
C PHE A 40 -2.52 -13.28 -5.87
N GLU A 41 -1.48 -13.65 -6.63
CA GLU A 41 -1.50 -14.86 -7.46
C GLU A 41 -1.37 -16.15 -6.64
N SER A 42 -0.58 -16.13 -5.56
CA SER A 42 -0.37 -17.28 -4.68
C SER A 42 -0.14 -16.86 -3.23
N GLU A 43 -0.41 -17.77 -2.29
CA GLU A 43 -0.18 -17.53 -0.86
C GLU A 43 1.32 -17.32 -0.55
N THR A 44 2.21 -17.99 -1.28
CA THR A 44 3.65 -17.81 -1.15
C THR A 44 4.07 -16.39 -1.51
N LEU A 45 3.62 -15.88 -2.66
CA LEU A 45 3.96 -14.51 -3.08
C LEU A 45 3.31 -13.46 -2.18
N LYS A 46 2.09 -13.72 -1.70
CA LYS A 46 1.45 -12.90 -0.68
C LYS A 46 2.34 -12.78 0.55
N ASN A 47 2.84 -13.89 1.09
CA ASN A 47 3.71 -13.87 2.27
C ASN A 47 5.02 -13.12 2.01
N VAL A 48 5.65 -13.33 0.85
CA VAL A 48 6.86 -12.59 0.45
C VAL A 48 6.61 -11.09 0.40
N ILE A 49 5.53 -10.65 -0.26
CA ILE A 49 5.20 -9.23 -0.37
C ILE A 49 4.85 -8.63 0.99
N LEU A 50 4.03 -9.32 1.81
CA LEU A 50 3.66 -8.80 3.13
C LEU A 50 4.85 -8.68 4.07
N LEU A 51 5.78 -9.65 4.06
CA LEU A 51 7.03 -9.57 4.82
C LEU A 51 7.92 -8.42 4.33
N PHE A 52 8.04 -8.26 3.00
CA PHE A 52 8.75 -7.12 2.42
C PHE A 52 8.14 -5.79 2.86
N LEU A 53 6.81 -5.62 2.79
CA LEU A 53 6.13 -4.40 3.19
C LEU A 53 6.27 -4.12 4.67
N LEU A 54 6.18 -5.15 5.52
CA LEU A 54 6.40 -5.03 6.95
C LEU A 54 7.78 -4.45 7.25
N HIS A 55 8.82 -5.04 6.65
CA HIS A 55 10.19 -4.58 6.83
C HIS A 55 10.40 -3.17 6.25
N TYR A 56 9.93 -2.93 5.03
CA TYR A 56 10.06 -1.67 4.32
C TYR A 56 9.43 -0.51 5.11
N TYR A 57 8.17 -0.64 5.53
CA TYR A 57 7.48 0.42 6.27
C TYR A 57 8.00 0.59 7.70
N CYS A 58 8.45 -0.50 8.35
CA CYS A 58 9.10 -0.40 9.65
C CYS A 58 10.35 0.51 9.57
N ILE A 59 11.21 0.27 8.57
CA ILE A 59 12.39 1.10 8.35
C ILE A 59 11.99 2.53 7.94
N TYR A 60 11.03 2.67 7.02
CA TYR A 60 10.60 3.96 6.50
C TYR A 60 10.05 4.88 7.61
N ASP A 61 9.21 4.34 8.50
CA ASP A 61 8.56 5.11 9.56
C ASP A 61 9.48 5.33 10.78
N TYR A 62 10.24 4.31 11.22
CA TYR A 62 10.98 4.35 12.49
C TYR A 62 12.49 4.56 12.36
N GLY A 63 13.04 4.43 11.15
CA GLY A 63 14.42 4.77 10.84
C GLY A 63 15.39 3.58 10.89
N ASP A 64 15.96 3.29 9.73
CA ASP A 64 17.26 2.66 9.47
C ASP A 64 17.50 2.76 7.96
N TRP A 65 17.81 3.96 7.47
CA TRP A 65 17.91 4.22 6.02
C TRP A 65 18.94 3.32 5.32
N GLN A 66 19.89 2.73 6.06
CA GLN A 66 20.83 1.75 5.54
C GLN A 66 20.13 0.45 5.14
N GLY A 67 19.22 -0.05 5.96
CA GLY A 67 18.40 -1.22 5.63
C GLY A 67 17.56 -1.02 4.37
N LEU A 68 17.01 0.19 4.17
CA LEU A 68 16.34 0.53 2.91
C LEU A 68 17.34 0.59 1.75
N LEU A 69 18.50 1.23 1.92
CA LEU A 69 19.52 1.36 0.88
C LEU A 69 19.95 0.00 0.30
N ASP A 70 20.04 -1.03 1.14
CA ASP A 70 20.40 -2.38 0.71
C ASP A 70 19.27 -3.10 -0.06
N GLY A 71 18.02 -2.66 0.14
CA GLY A 71 16.85 -3.15 -0.60
C GLY A 71 16.70 -2.58 -2.02
N TYR A 72 17.42 -1.51 -2.37
CA TYR A 72 17.37 -0.89 -3.71
C TYR A 72 18.52 -1.34 -4.60
N HIS A 73 18.21 -1.60 -5.88
CA HIS A 73 19.22 -1.82 -6.91
C HIS A 73 20.08 -0.55 -7.12
N ASN A 74 21.35 -0.72 -7.50
CA ASN A 74 22.28 0.41 -7.68
C ASN A 74 21.74 1.49 -8.64
N GLU A 75 21.08 1.07 -9.72
CA GLU A 75 20.43 1.92 -10.74
C GLU A 75 18.91 2.08 -10.52
N ALA A 76 18.43 1.91 -9.29
CA ALA A 76 17.01 2.05 -9.01
C ALA A 76 16.49 3.46 -9.37
N CYS A 77 15.23 3.50 -9.80
CA CYS A 77 14.52 4.71 -10.15
C CYS A 77 13.38 4.98 -9.18
N PHE A 78 13.32 6.20 -8.63
CA PHE A 78 12.17 6.67 -7.85
C PHE A 78 11.54 7.90 -8.50
N LEU A 79 10.21 7.98 -8.47
CA LEU A 79 9.48 9.21 -8.79
C LEU A 79 8.29 9.42 -7.85
N LEU A 80 8.01 10.69 -7.57
CA LEU A 80 6.86 11.13 -6.80
C LEU A 80 5.84 11.80 -7.73
N VAL A 81 4.55 11.51 -7.54
CA VAL A 81 3.45 12.16 -8.26
C VAL A 81 2.45 12.71 -7.27
N ILE A 82 2.04 13.95 -7.50
CA ILE A 82 0.85 14.53 -6.87
C ILE A 82 -0.21 14.68 -7.97
N PRO A 83 -1.38 14.02 -7.83
CA PRO A 83 -2.49 14.23 -8.75
C PRO A 83 -2.88 15.71 -8.72
N PHE A 84 -3.03 16.30 -9.90
CA PHE A 84 -3.49 17.68 -9.98
C PHE A 84 -4.99 17.76 -9.83
N HIS A 85 -5.48 18.61 -8.92
CA HIS A 85 -6.88 19.04 -8.91
C HIS A 85 -6.98 20.46 -9.49
N SER A 86 -7.93 20.69 -10.40
CA SER A 86 -8.12 22.00 -11.04
C SER A 86 -8.77 23.06 -10.14
N GLU A 87 -9.19 22.69 -8.94
CA GLU A 87 -10.04 23.49 -8.04
C GLU A 87 -9.35 23.88 -6.72
N ASP A 88 -8.03 23.76 -6.61
CA ASP A 88 -7.31 24.08 -5.38
C ASP A 88 -7.21 25.60 -5.15
N LEU A 89 -8.31 26.17 -4.62
CA LEU A 89 -8.39 27.53 -4.07
C LEU A 89 -7.80 27.64 -2.65
N PHE A 90 -7.31 26.53 -2.08
CA PHE A 90 -6.79 26.44 -0.72
C PHE A 90 -5.26 26.30 -0.71
N PRO A 91 -4.57 26.71 0.39
CA PRO A 91 -3.15 26.47 0.54
C PRO A 91 -2.86 24.97 0.36
N ASN A 92 -1.95 24.65 -0.55
CA ASN A 92 -1.69 23.27 -0.95
C ASN A 92 -1.04 22.54 0.23
N SER A 93 -1.85 21.79 0.97
CA SER A 93 -1.41 20.99 2.12
C SER A 93 -0.26 20.04 1.77
N LEU A 94 -0.03 19.77 0.48
CA LEU A 94 1.00 18.93 -0.11
C LEU A 94 2.26 19.70 -0.54
N ASP A 95 2.47 20.93 -0.07
CA ASP A 95 3.65 21.76 -0.41
C ASP A 95 4.99 21.07 -0.12
N LYS A 96 5.05 20.21 0.90
CA LYS A 96 6.25 19.43 1.21
C LYS A 96 6.62 18.42 0.11
N TYR A 97 5.64 17.98 -0.68
CA TYR A 97 5.81 17.02 -1.77
C TYR A 97 5.95 17.70 -3.14
N SER A 98 5.41 18.92 -3.29
CA SER A 98 5.21 19.58 -4.59
C SER A 98 6.52 19.78 -5.36
N LYS A 99 7.60 20.11 -4.66
CA LYS A 99 8.95 20.33 -5.25
C LYS A 99 9.54 19.09 -5.92
N GLY A 100 9.12 17.89 -5.49
CA GLY A 100 9.58 16.62 -6.05
C GLY A 100 8.61 15.98 -7.04
N SER A 101 7.43 16.57 -7.24
CA SER A 101 6.35 15.98 -8.05
C SER A 101 6.69 16.02 -9.53
N ARG A 102 6.62 14.85 -10.19
CA ARG A 102 6.91 14.67 -11.62
C ARG A 102 5.64 14.32 -12.39
N ASN A 103 4.97 15.33 -12.94
CA ASN A 103 3.82 15.14 -13.83
C ASN A 103 4.18 15.41 -15.29
N MET A 104 4.41 14.36 -16.07
CA MET A 104 4.83 14.44 -17.48
C MET A 104 3.82 15.15 -18.40
N ARG A 105 2.54 15.23 -18.01
CA ARG A 105 1.50 15.94 -18.76
C ARG A 105 1.64 17.46 -18.65
N LYS A 106 2.17 17.95 -17.52
CA LYS A 106 2.31 19.39 -17.24
C LYS A 106 3.73 19.91 -17.37
N LEU A 107 4.69 19.05 -17.07
CA LEU A 107 6.08 19.42 -17.10
C LEU A 107 6.58 19.39 -18.54
N GLU A 108 6.87 20.54 -19.12
CA GLU A 108 7.36 20.65 -20.51
C GLU A 108 8.89 20.60 -20.60
N ASP A 109 9.58 21.18 -19.62
CA ASP A 109 11.04 21.29 -19.60
C ASP A 109 11.72 19.89 -19.55
N PRO A 110 12.49 19.51 -20.59
CA PRO A 110 13.17 18.21 -20.64
C PRO A 110 14.23 18.04 -19.54
N ILE A 111 14.88 19.10 -19.10
CA ILE A 111 15.91 19.05 -18.05
C ILE A 111 15.25 18.73 -16.72
N LEU A 112 14.17 19.44 -16.37
CA LEU A 112 13.41 19.18 -15.15
C LEU A 112 12.79 17.77 -15.14
N ARG A 113 12.34 17.26 -16.29
CA ARG A 113 11.82 15.87 -16.43
C ARG A 113 12.85 14.83 -16.00
N VAL A 114 14.13 15.07 -16.27
CA VAL A 114 15.22 14.18 -15.86
C VAL A 114 15.57 14.41 -14.39
N GLN A 115 15.67 15.65 -13.93
CA GLN A 115 16.06 15.97 -12.54
C GLN A 115 15.05 15.49 -11.47
N LEU A 116 13.77 15.45 -11.83
CA LEU A 116 12.72 14.98 -10.92
C LEU A 116 12.62 13.44 -10.84
N LEU A 117 13.28 12.72 -11.75
CA LEU A 117 13.48 11.28 -11.62
C LEU A 117 14.73 11.03 -10.76
N LYS A 118 14.58 10.32 -9.64
CA LYS A 118 15.71 9.97 -8.78
C LYS A 118 16.33 8.69 -9.30
N HIS A 119 17.48 8.83 -9.94
CA HIS A 119 18.24 7.72 -10.51
C HIS A 119 19.42 7.38 -9.62
N THR A 120 19.60 6.10 -9.32
CA THR A 120 20.50 5.48 -8.35
C THR A 120 19.94 5.39 -6.93
N LYS A 121 20.20 4.27 -6.24
CA LYS A 121 19.70 4.02 -4.88
C LYS A 121 20.05 5.13 -3.89
N LEU A 122 21.23 5.74 -3.99
CA LEU A 122 21.64 6.83 -3.10
C LEU A 122 20.73 8.05 -3.26
N LYS A 123 20.42 8.45 -4.50
CA LYS A 123 19.49 9.58 -4.75
C LYS A 123 18.06 9.25 -4.36
N VAL A 124 17.65 7.98 -4.48
CA VAL A 124 16.34 7.51 -4.01
C VAL A 124 16.24 7.69 -2.50
N ILE A 125 17.17 7.11 -1.73
CA ILE A 125 17.17 7.19 -0.26
C ILE A 125 17.33 8.63 0.23
N GLU A 126 18.22 9.42 -0.39
CA GLU A 126 18.37 10.85 -0.08
C GLU A 126 17.03 11.57 -0.22
N PHE A 127 16.32 11.36 -1.33
CA PHE A 127 15.03 11.99 -1.56
C PHE A 127 13.94 11.52 -0.59
N LEU A 128 13.81 10.20 -0.37
CA LEU A 128 12.85 9.64 0.58
C LEU A 128 13.08 10.16 2.00
N SER A 129 14.35 10.37 2.40
CA SER A 129 14.71 10.89 3.73
C SER A 129 14.33 12.35 3.95
N MET A 130 14.13 13.11 2.87
CA MET A 130 13.66 14.50 2.90
C MET A 130 12.13 14.63 2.91
N LEU A 131 11.39 13.53 2.70
CA LEU A 131 9.93 13.53 2.78
C LEU A 131 9.48 13.63 4.25
N PRO A 132 8.23 14.09 4.50
CA PRO A 132 7.70 14.16 5.86
C PRO A 132 7.72 12.78 6.52
N ARG A 133 8.01 12.75 7.82
CA ARG A 133 7.92 11.50 8.59
C ARG A 133 6.49 11.00 8.61
N THR A 134 6.33 9.69 8.45
CA THR A 134 5.04 9.02 8.34
C THR A 134 4.83 7.96 9.41
N GLN A 135 3.57 7.56 9.55
CA GLN A 135 3.17 6.35 10.25
C GLN A 135 2.12 5.63 9.40
N HIS A 136 2.45 4.41 8.97
CA HIS A 136 1.58 3.53 8.22
C HIS A 136 0.96 2.49 9.14
N ASP A 137 -0.32 2.19 8.92
CA ASP A 137 -0.95 1.01 9.50
C ASP A 137 -0.97 -0.12 8.46
N ILE A 138 0.00 -1.02 8.61
CA ILE A 138 0.25 -2.12 7.67
C ILE A 138 -0.96 -3.06 7.59
N SER A 139 -1.74 -3.18 8.68
CA SER A 139 -2.90 -4.08 8.74
C SER A 139 -4.05 -3.67 7.82
N PHE A 140 -4.13 -2.38 7.46
CA PHE A 140 -5.18 -1.87 6.57
C PHE A 140 -4.78 -1.81 5.09
N LEU A 141 -3.50 -2.04 4.77
CA LEU A 141 -2.98 -1.94 3.40
C LEU A 141 -3.76 -2.84 2.44
N VAL A 142 -4.08 -2.31 1.26
CA VAL A 142 -4.48 -3.14 0.13
C VAL A 142 -3.35 -3.22 -0.86
N VAL A 143 -3.11 -4.45 -1.28
CA VAL A 143 -2.03 -4.81 -2.19
C VAL A 143 -2.62 -5.47 -3.41
N ASP A 144 -2.30 -4.94 -4.58
CA ASP A 144 -2.67 -5.53 -5.85
C ASP A 144 -1.41 -5.96 -6.58
N MET A 145 -1.23 -7.28 -6.75
CA MET A 145 -0.20 -7.81 -7.63
C MET A 145 -0.57 -7.51 -9.08
N CYS A 146 0.21 -6.66 -9.73
CA CYS A 146 -0.07 -6.18 -11.08
C CYS A 146 0.51 -7.11 -12.14
N VAL A 147 1.77 -7.51 -11.97
CA VAL A 147 2.49 -8.38 -12.91
C VAL A 147 3.48 -9.24 -12.13
N HIS A 148 3.54 -10.53 -12.43
CA HIS A 148 4.57 -11.43 -11.94
C HIS A 148 5.16 -12.25 -13.08
N THR A 149 6.49 -12.35 -13.07
CA THR A 149 7.30 -13.17 -13.98
C THR A 149 8.47 -13.75 -13.17
N GLU A 150 9.19 -14.71 -13.75
CA GLU A 150 10.39 -15.29 -13.12
C GLU A 150 11.45 -14.24 -12.71
N LYS A 151 11.51 -13.11 -13.42
CA LYS A 151 12.54 -12.08 -13.23
C LYS A 151 12.03 -10.83 -12.52
N MET A 152 10.72 -10.68 -12.32
CA MET A 152 10.13 -9.40 -11.93
C MET A 152 8.79 -9.59 -11.24
N LEU A 153 8.59 -8.83 -10.17
CA LEU A 153 7.34 -8.62 -9.46
C LEU A 153 6.97 -7.14 -9.54
N CYS A 154 5.74 -6.85 -9.95
CA CYS A 154 5.13 -5.53 -9.93
C CYS A 154 3.88 -5.59 -9.06
N PHE A 155 3.82 -4.76 -8.03
CA PHE A 155 2.65 -4.68 -7.16
C PHE A 155 2.42 -3.24 -6.72
N SER A 156 1.15 -2.94 -6.45
CA SER A 156 0.73 -1.66 -5.91
C SER A 156 0.24 -1.83 -4.48
N VAL A 157 0.48 -0.82 -3.66
CA VAL A 157 0.04 -0.71 -2.27
C VAL A 157 -0.76 0.57 -2.15
N SER A 158 -1.97 0.51 -1.59
CA SER A 158 -2.83 1.71 -1.48
C SER A 158 -3.60 1.75 -0.17
N ARG A 159 -3.51 2.88 0.55
CA ARG A 159 -4.35 3.26 1.70
C ARG A 159 -4.02 4.69 2.11
N VAL A 160 -3.88 4.92 3.41
CA VAL A 160 -3.62 6.19 4.06
C VAL A 160 -2.44 6.03 5.02
N PHE A 161 -1.72 7.12 5.23
CA PHE A 161 -0.72 7.24 6.29
C PHE A 161 -0.92 8.55 7.05
N LYS A 162 -0.38 8.63 8.25
CA LYS A 162 -0.33 9.87 9.05
C LYS A 162 1.03 10.52 8.91
N GLU A 163 1.06 11.83 8.77
CA GLU A 163 2.30 12.61 8.94
C GLU A 163 2.55 12.86 10.44
N VAL A 164 3.76 12.55 10.91
CA VAL A 164 4.14 12.63 12.33
C VAL A 164 5.14 13.75 12.64
N GLU A 165 5.35 14.67 11.71
CA GLU A 165 6.34 15.75 11.83
C GLU A 165 5.72 17.10 12.20
N GLY A 166 6.14 17.65 13.35
CA GLY A 166 5.78 19.01 13.82
C GLY A 166 4.75 19.06 14.95
N ILE A 167 4.35 20.28 15.33
CA ILE A 167 3.36 20.58 16.40
C ILE A 167 1.92 20.64 15.83
N SER A 168 1.77 20.56 14.50
CA SER A 168 0.49 20.64 13.81
C SER A 168 -0.32 19.35 13.92
N LEU A 169 -1.64 19.46 13.73
CA LEU A 169 -2.56 18.34 13.59
C LEU A 169 -1.99 17.32 12.58
N ALA A 170 -1.97 16.04 12.94
CA ALA A 170 -1.49 14.98 12.05
C ALA A 170 -2.33 14.96 10.76
N HIS A 171 -1.71 15.29 9.63
CA HIS A 171 -2.37 15.20 8.34
C HIS A 171 -2.46 13.74 7.93
N VAL A 172 -3.63 13.31 7.50
CA VAL A 172 -3.83 12.01 6.88
C VAL A 172 -3.73 12.18 5.38
N ARG A 173 -2.84 11.41 4.76
CA ARG A 173 -2.66 11.40 3.30
C ARG A 173 -3.15 10.09 2.76
N ALA A 174 -3.75 10.11 1.57
CA ALA A 174 -4.01 8.90 0.81
C ALA A 174 -2.86 8.68 -0.19
N PHE A 175 -2.49 7.43 -0.40
CA PHE A 175 -1.37 7.10 -1.27
C PHE A 175 -1.64 5.86 -2.13
N ILE A 176 -0.93 5.82 -3.25
CA ILE A 176 -0.70 4.61 -4.04
C ILE A 176 0.81 4.53 -4.23
N TRP A 177 1.40 3.40 -3.85
CA TRP A 177 2.83 3.14 -3.96
C TRP A 177 3.03 1.91 -4.84
N ILE A 178 3.70 2.07 -5.97
CA ILE A 178 3.94 0.99 -6.93
C ILE A 178 5.41 0.62 -6.87
N PHE A 179 5.68 -0.67 -6.71
CA PHE A 179 7.01 -1.23 -6.70
C PHE A 179 7.18 -2.20 -7.86
N ILE A 180 8.30 -2.09 -8.55
CA ILE A 180 8.83 -3.11 -9.44
C ILE A 180 10.12 -3.62 -8.82
N ALA A 181 10.15 -4.91 -8.50
CA ALA A 181 11.27 -5.55 -7.84
C ALA A 181 11.65 -6.86 -8.52
N THR A 182 12.91 -7.25 -8.40
CA THR A 182 13.36 -8.60 -8.78
C THR A 182 13.45 -9.46 -7.53
N PRO A 183 13.07 -10.75 -7.61
CA PRO A 183 13.40 -11.68 -6.54
C PRO A 183 14.92 -11.77 -6.40
N SER A 184 15.38 -11.75 -5.15
CA SER A 184 16.77 -11.92 -4.75
C SER A 184 16.92 -13.21 -3.93
N SER A 185 18.15 -13.57 -3.56
CA SER A 185 18.40 -14.73 -2.71
C SER A 185 17.60 -14.64 -1.40
N ASN A 186 17.21 -15.79 -0.85
CA ASN A 186 16.47 -15.91 0.42
C ASN A 186 15.11 -15.20 0.44
N PHE A 187 14.37 -15.21 -0.68
CA PHE A 187 13.03 -14.61 -0.80
C PHE A 187 12.97 -13.10 -0.50
N SER A 188 14.11 -12.41 -0.60
CA SER A 188 14.17 -10.96 -0.52
C SER A 188 13.80 -10.32 -1.86
N LEU A 189 13.35 -9.06 -1.84
CA LEU A 189 13.04 -8.29 -3.04
C LEU A 189 14.05 -7.16 -3.19
N CYS A 190 14.57 -6.99 -4.42
CA CYS A 190 15.43 -5.85 -4.77
C CYS A 190 14.65 -4.89 -5.67
N ILE A 191 14.45 -3.65 -5.20
CA ILE A 191 13.61 -2.65 -5.88
C ILE A 191 14.36 -2.06 -7.08
N LEU A 192 13.75 -2.14 -8.26
CA LEU A 192 14.23 -1.53 -9.51
C LEU A 192 13.53 -0.19 -9.77
N ASN A 193 12.21 -0.15 -9.66
CA ASN A 193 11.41 1.05 -9.87
C ASN A 193 10.45 1.24 -8.71
N ASP A 194 10.38 2.47 -8.24
CA ASP A 194 9.49 2.91 -7.20
C ASP A 194 8.73 4.15 -7.70
N GLN A 195 7.40 4.09 -7.59
CA GLN A 195 6.55 5.24 -7.82
C GLN A 195 5.61 5.46 -6.64
N LEU A 196 5.74 6.61 -6.00
CA LEU A 196 4.85 7.07 -4.95
C LEU A 196 3.89 8.13 -5.50
N CYS A 197 2.59 7.91 -5.32
CA CYS A 197 1.56 8.89 -5.60
C CYS A 197 0.89 9.31 -4.29
N VAL A 198 0.94 10.60 -3.95
CA VAL A 198 0.38 11.15 -2.70
C VAL A 198 -0.72 12.15 -3.03
N ARG A 199 -1.82 12.09 -2.28
CA ARG A 199 -2.90 13.08 -2.34
C ARG A 199 -3.47 13.30 -0.94
N ASP A 200 -4.26 14.35 -0.82
CA ASP A 200 -5.09 14.49 0.37
C ASP A 200 -6.06 13.33 0.48
N SER A 201 -6.12 12.73 1.67
CA SER A 201 -7.32 12.00 2.03
C SER A 201 -8.40 13.07 2.11
N GLY A 202 -9.38 13.07 1.21
CA GLY A 202 -10.51 14.00 1.31
C GLY A 202 -11.27 13.81 2.64
N PRO A 203 -12.54 14.22 2.76
CA PRO A 203 -13.34 13.87 3.92
C PRO A 203 -13.64 12.36 3.92
N ILE A 204 -12.63 11.52 4.14
CA ILE A 204 -12.78 10.14 4.56
C ILE A 204 -13.40 10.27 5.94
N LYS A 205 -14.62 9.74 6.14
CA LYS A 205 -15.18 9.58 7.47
C LYS A 205 -14.15 8.83 8.30
N THR A 206 -13.43 9.55 9.15
CA THR A 206 -12.29 9.08 9.96
C THR A 206 -12.70 8.01 10.98
N GLN A 207 -13.94 7.54 10.93
CA GLN A 207 -14.51 6.52 11.80
C GLN A 207 -14.05 5.09 11.49
N GLY A 208 -13.47 4.81 10.31
CA GLY A 208 -13.10 3.44 9.92
C GLY A 208 -11.61 3.17 9.69
N ALA A 209 -10.82 4.18 9.31
CA ALA A 209 -9.39 3.99 9.00
C ALA A 209 -8.47 4.19 10.21
N PHE A 210 -8.99 4.81 11.28
CA PHE A 210 -8.32 5.00 12.56
C PHE A 210 -9.35 4.90 13.69
N SER A 211 -10.11 3.82 13.72
CA SER A 211 -10.90 3.51 14.91
C SER A 211 -9.91 3.09 16.00
N ILE A 212 -9.58 4.01 16.91
CA ILE A 212 -9.03 3.62 18.20
C ILE A 212 -10.14 2.81 18.88
N PRO A 213 -9.96 1.52 19.17
CA PRO A 213 -10.82 0.87 20.14
C PRO A 213 -10.64 1.66 21.43
N VAL A 214 -11.72 2.17 22.01
CA VAL A 214 -11.73 2.60 23.41
C VAL A 214 -10.95 1.55 24.20
N PRO A 215 -9.98 1.91 25.06
CA PRO A 215 -9.18 0.94 25.78
C PRO A 215 -10.12 0.14 26.69
N THR A 216 -10.61 -0.97 26.16
CA THR A 216 -11.01 -2.10 26.98
C THR A 216 -9.68 -2.73 27.31
N SER A 217 -9.23 -2.52 28.54
CA SER A 217 -7.99 -3.04 29.12
C SER A 217 -7.67 -4.47 28.64
N SER A 218 -6.91 -4.61 27.54
CA SER A 218 -6.29 -5.85 27.10
C SER A 218 -5.43 -5.60 25.86
N SER A 219 -4.16 -6.03 25.94
CA SER A 219 -3.17 -6.18 24.85
C SER A 219 -2.51 -4.93 24.26
N PHE A 220 -1.66 -4.30 25.06
CA PHE A 220 -0.38 -3.80 24.53
C PHE A 220 0.60 -4.99 24.50
N LEU A 221 1.49 -5.03 23.50
CA LEU A 221 2.63 -5.96 23.48
C LEU A 221 3.28 -5.98 24.88
N PRO A 222 3.39 -7.15 25.53
CA PRO A 222 3.87 -7.22 26.88
C PRO A 222 5.36 -6.91 26.90
N THR A 223 5.75 -5.90 27.67
CA THR A 223 7.13 -5.79 28.14
C THR A 223 7.48 -7.12 28.82
N LEU A 224 8.29 -7.95 28.16
CA LEU A 224 8.65 -9.28 28.66
C LEU A 224 9.22 -9.14 30.08
N SER A 225 8.66 -9.90 31.01
CA SER A 225 9.21 -10.02 32.36
C SER A 225 10.62 -10.60 32.31
N GLN A 226 11.42 -10.36 33.37
CA GLN A 226 12.79 -10.88 33.45
C GLN A 226 12.87 -12.40 33.20
N LYS A 227 11.88 -13.15 33.71
CA LYS A 227 11.76 -14.60 33.50
C LYS A 227 11.52 -14.98 32.03
N GLN A 228 10.76 -14.17 31.29
CA GLN A 228 10.48 -14.41 29.87
C GLN A 228 11.70 -14.09 29.00
N LYS A 229 12.46 -13.04 29.33
CA LYS A 229 13.73 -12.70 28.66
C LYS A 229 14.80 -13.79 28.81
N GLU A 230 14.79 -14.53 29.93
CA GLU A 230 15.71 -15.63 30.19
C GLU A 230 15.29 -16.96 29.53
N MET A 231 13.99 -17.14 29.24
CA MET A 231 13.48 -18.36 28.60
C MET A 231 13.75 -18.41 27.09
N VAL A 232 13.77 -17.28 26.38
CA VAL A 232 13.99 -17.24 24.92
C VAL A 232 15.38 -17.79 24.52
N PRO A 233 16.50 -17.40 25.17
CA PRO A 233 17.81 -17.95 24.83
C PRO A 233 17.94 -19.45 25.14
N ALA A 234 17.35 -19.91 26.25
CA ALA A 234 17.38 -21.33 26.62
C ALA A 234 16.62 -22.20 25.60
N PHE A 235 15.45 -21.72 25.14
CA PHE A 235 14.64 -22.42 24.15
C PHE A 235 15.30 -22.41 22.75
N THR A 236 15.94 -21.30 22.38
CA THR A 236 16.77 -21.18 21.16
C THR A 236 17.90 -22.23 21.16
N ALA A 237 18.61 -22.37 22.29
CA ALA A 237 19.71 -23.32 22.42
C ALA A 237 19.27 -24.79 22.37
N GLN A 238 18.06 -25.11 22.86
CA GLN A 238 17.50 -26.46 22.84
C GLN A 238 16.90 -26.86 21.49
N SER A 239 16.31 -25.92 20.76
CA SER A 239 15.63 -26.16 19.46
C SER A 239 16.54 -26.03 18.24
N GLY A 240 17.70 -25.36 18.36
CA GLY A 240 18.63 -25.14 17.25
C GLY A 240 18.15 -24.13 16.19
N MET A 241 17.10 -23.35 16.47
CA MET A 241 16.47 -22.41 15.52
C MET A 241 16.94 -20.95 15.70
N ASN A 242 16.69 -20.10 14.69
CA ASN A 242 16.99 -18.66 14.76
C ASN A 242 16.06 -17.92 15.75
N LEU A 243 16.60 -16.92 16.44
CA LEU A 243 16.05 -16.21 17.61
C LEU A 243 14.58 -15.76 17.54
N GLU A 244 14.03 -15.49 16.37
CA GLU A 244 12.66 -14.98 16.21
C GLU A 244 11.57 -16.07 16.37
N TRP A 245 11.90 -17.33 16.10
CA TRP A 245 10.95 -18.45 16.20
C TRP A 245 10.68 -18.91 17.64
N PRO A 246 11.70 -19.07 18.51
CA PRO A 246 11.53 -19.42 19.92
C PRO A 246 10.60 -18.48 20.68
N GLN A 247 10.67 -17.18 20.40
CA GLN A 247 9.81 -16.18 21.04
C GLN A 247 8.34 -16.36 20.63
N ASN A 248 8.06 -16.44 19.32
CA ASN A 248 6.71 -16.67 18.81
C ASN A 248 6.11 -18.00 19.29
N CYS A 249 6.95 -19.04 19.42
CA CYS A 249 6.52 -20.35 19.91
C CYS A 249 6.17 -20.32 21.41
N LEU A 250 6.98 -19.64 22.23
CA LEU A 250 6.69 -19.46 23.66
C LEU A 250 5.45 -18.58 23.87
N ASP A 251 5.31 -17.50 23.11
CA ASP A 251 4.12 -16.64 23.16
C ASP A 251 2.84 -17.41 22.80
N SER A 252 2.88 -18.21 21.74
CA SER A 252 1.74 -19.04 21.30
C SER A 252 1.38 -20.17 22.29
N ASN A 253 2.29 -20.51 23.21
CA ASN A 253 2.09 -21.54 24.24
C ASN A 253 2.01 -20.96 25.66
N ASN A 254 1.64 -19.68 25.80
CA ASN A 254 1.49 -19.00 27.10
C ASN A 254 2.75 -19.05 27.99
N TRP A 255 3.95 -19.08 27.38
CA TRP A 255 5.24 -19.16 28.07
C TRP A 255 5.43 -20.41 28.95
N ASP A 256 4.67 -21.49 28.67
CA ASP A 256 4.88 -22.80 29.27
C ASP A 256 6.00 -23.54 28.53
N TYR A 257 7.18 -23.57 29.15
CA TYR A 257 8.39 -24.16 28.56
C TYR A 257 8.22 -25.65 28.23
N THR A 258 7.53 -26.41 29.10
CA THR A 258 7.36 -27.86 28.94
C THR A 258 6.43 -28.14 27.75
N ARG A 259 5.34 -27.39 27.67
CA ARG A 259 4.35 -27.50 26.58
C ARG A 259 4.92 -27.05 25.25
N ALA A 260 5.70 -25.98 25.23
CA ALA A 260 6.37 -25.49 24.02
C ALA A 260 7.44 -26.49 23.53
N SER A 261 8.18 -27.14 24.44
CA SER A 261 9.25 -28.08 24.08
C SER A 261 8.72 -29.38 23.46
N GLN A 262 7.49 -29.80 23.82
CA GLN A 262 6.82 -30.98 23.25
C GLN A 262 6.47 -30.83 21.76
N ILE A 263 6.50 -29.62 21.21
CA ILE A 263 6.29 -29.37 19.77
C ILE A 263 7.52 -29.82 18.95
N PHE A 264 8.67 -29.97 19.60
CA PHE A 264 9.96 -30.26 18.97
C PHE A 264 10.57 -31.62 19.39
N THR A 265 9.84 -32.43 20.15
CA THR A 265 10.22 -33.82 20.51
C THR A 265 9.39 -34.80 19.71
#